data_AF-A0A5C7FTG2-F1
#
_entry.id   AF-A0A5C7FTG2-F1
#
_cell.length_a   1.000
_cell.length_b   1.000
_cell.length_c   1.000
_cell.angle_alpha   90.00
_cell.angle_beta   90.00
_cell.angle_gamma   90.00
#
_symmetry.space_group_name_H-M   'P 1'
#
loop_
_entity.id
_entity.type
_entity.pdbx_description
1 polymer ?
#
loop_
_entity_poly.entity_id
_entity_poly.type
_entity_poly.pdbx_seq_one_letter_code
_entity_poly.pdbx_strand_id
1 'polypeptide(L)'
;MSEEKTLQEKEGWFTLSGDVNSDMVHRMFEAVAAMTEDGIDTAHVLLQSNGGYVSDGLCLYNFMASSPIKFVMYNAGAVASIAVVLYLAGSRRYASETARFMIHKSHATASPGSRPDALNIIVEGLRADDARTEAILRKEIELAPEQWSVHQYGDLHMTARDAKQAKMIHEVLDFAPPKGAILRNI
;
A
#
# COMPACT_ATOMS: atom_id res chain seq x y z
N MET A 1 -29.70 -34.90 -1.30
CA MET A 1 -28.42 -34.62 -0.61
C MET A 1 -27.52 -33.94 -1.61
N SER A 2 -27.60 -32.61 -1.69
CA SER A 2 -26.69 -31.80 -2.49
C SER A 2 -25.44 -31.57 -1.65
N GLU A 3 -24.33 -32.18 -2.04
CA GLU A 3 -23.02 -31.86 -1.49
C GLU A 3 -22.71 -30.41 -1.86
N GLU A 4 -22.78 -29.49 -0.89
CA GLU A 4 -22.11 -28.20 -1.00
C GLU A 4 -20.61 -28.46 -1.13
N LYS A 5 -20.10 -28.48 -2.36
CA LYS A 5 -18.67 -28.33 -2.61
C LYS A 5 -18.27 -26.98 -2.02
N THR A 6 -17.66 -26.99 -0.84
CA THR A 6 -16.93 -25.83 -0.33
C THR A 6 -15.83 -25.57 -1.36
N LEU A 7 -16.00 -24.52 -2.18
CA LEU A 7 -14.94 -24.05 -3.07
C LEU A 7 -13.75 -23.69 -2.19
N GLN A 8 -12.70 -24.50 -2.26
CA GLN A 8 -11.48 -24.26 -1.52
C GLN A 8 -10.78 -23.06 -2.18
N GLU A 9 -10.74 -21.91 -1.50
CA GLU A 9 -10.06 -20.71 -2.01
C GLU A 9 -8.60 -21.05 -2.33
N LYS A 10 -8.16 -20.68 -3.53
CA LYS A 10 -6.78 -20.90 -3.97
C LYS A 10 -5.92 -19.70 -3.56
N GLU A 11 -4.92 -19.95 -2.72
CA GLU A 11 -4.01 -18.91 -2.24
C GLU A 11 -2.67 -18.93 -3.01
N GLY A 12 -2.04 -17.75 -3.12
CA GLY A 12 -0.68 -17.59 -3.65
C GLY A 12 0.18 -16.64 -2.81
N TRP A 13 1.50 -16.82 -2.84
CA TRP A 13 2.46 -16.05 -2.05
C TRP A 13 3.44 -15.27 -2.93
N PHE A 14 3.57 -13.98 -2.63
CA PHE A 14 4.27 -13.03 -3.47
C PHE A 14 5.15 -12.08 -2.66
N THR A 15 6.23 -11.63 -3.28
CA THR A 15 7.03 -10.49 -2.80
C THR A 15 6.91 -9.33 -3.77
N LEU A 16 6.81 -8.11 -3.23
CA LEU A 16 6.80 -6.87 -3.99
C LEU A 16 7.74 -5.88 -3.32
N SER A 17 8.77 -5.44 -4.04
CA SER A 17 9.75 -4.51 -3.49
C SER A 17 10.26 -3.51 -4.52
N GLY A 18 10.72 -2.36 -4.03
CA GLY A 18 11.27 -1.27 -4.83
C GLY A 18 10.44 0.01 -4.75
N ASP A 19 10.78 0.97 -5.62
CA ASP A 19 10.09 2.25 -5.69
C ASP A 19 8.72 2.11 -6.36
N VAL A 20 7.73 2.84 -5.85
CA VAL A 20 6.39 2.91 -6.47
C VAL A 20 6.51 3.76 -7.73
N ASN A 21 6.55 3.11 -8.88
CA ASN A 21 6.71 3.74 -10.19
C ASN A 21 5.97 2.94 -11.27
N SER A 22 6.04 3.40 -12.52
CA SER A 22 5.36 2.75 -13.64
C SER A 22 5.84 1.30 -13.91
N ASP A 23 7.08 0.95 -13.57
CA ASP A 23 7.55 -0.45 -13.64
C ASP A 23 6.81 -1.33 -12.64
N MET A 24 6.69 -0.87 -11.39
CA MET A 24 5.90 -1.56 -10.37
C MET A 24 4.44 -1.70 -10.79
N VAL A 25 3.87 -0.67 -11.42
CA VAL A 25 2.50 -0.69 -11.97
C VAL A 25 2.36 -1.81 -13.02
N HIS A 26 3.27 -1.88 -14.00
CA HIS A 26 3.23 -2.91 -15.04
C HIS A 26 3.37 -4.32 -14.47
N ARG A 27 4.33 -4.53 -13.57
CA ARG A 27 4.55 -5.83 -12.90
C ARG A 27 3.33 -6.26 -12.11
N MET A 28 2.66 -5.35 -11.43
CA MET A 28 1.41 -5.65 -10.72
C MET A 28 0.26 -5.99 -11.67
N PHE A 29 0.14 -5.32 -12.83
CA PHE A 29 -0.87 -5.67 -13.83
C PHE A 29 -0.65 -7.08 -14.38
N GLU A 30 0.60 -7.41 -14.75
CA GLU A 30 0.97 -8.75 -15.23
C GLU A 30 0.74 -9.82 -14.16
N ALA A 31 1.12 -9.53 -12.91
CA ALA A 31 0.94 -10.45 -11.80
C ALA A 31 -0.55 -10.74 -11.53
N VAL A 32 -1.42 -9.72 -11.56
CA VAL A 32 -2.86 -9.91 -11.36
C VAL A 32 -3.50 -10.68 -12.52
N ALA A 33 -3.06 -10.43 -13.76
CA ALA A 33 -3.49 -11.21 -14.91
C ALA A 33 -3.10 -12.70 -14.74
N ALA A 34 -1.84 -12.97 -14.39
CA ALA A 34 -1.36 -14.33 -14.14
C ALA A 34 -2.05 -15.01 -12.94
N MET A 35 -2.32 -14.25 -11.86
CA MET A 35 -3.10 -14.75 -10.72
C MET A 35 -4.51 -15.19 -11.16
N THR A 36 -5.15 -14.41 -12.01
CA THR A 36 -6.48 -14.71 -12.54
C THR A 36 -6.46 -15.95 -13.43
N GLU A 37 -5.47 -16.07 -14.33
CA GLU A 37 -5.28 -17.25 -15.18
C GLU A 37 -5.00 -18.52 -14.35
N ASP A 38 -4.18 -18.39 -13.30
CA ASP A 38 -3.91 -19.47 -12.36
C ASP A 38 -5.11 -19.78 -11.44
N GLY A 39 -6.17 -18.97 -11.46
CA GLY A 39 -7.34 -19.12 -10.60
C GLY A 39 -7.03 -18.89 -9.12
N ILE A 40 -6.07 -18.02 -8.80
CA ILE A 40 -5.78 -17.58 -7.42
C ILE A 40 -6.90 -16.65 -6.98
N ASP A 41 -7.50 -16.93 -5.82
CA ASP A 41 -8.54 -16.09 -5.21
C ASP A 41 -7.93 -15.08 -4.23
N THR A 42 -6.89 -15.49 -3.51
CA THR A 42 -6.24 -14.68 -2.46
C THR A 42 -4.72 -14.63 -2.65
N ALA A 43 -4.17 -13.43 -2.78
CA ALA A 43 -2.74 -13.17 -2.90
C ALA A 43 -2.17 -12.62 -1.59
N HIS A 44 -1.23 -13.34 -0.99
CA HIS A 44 -0.44 -12.90 0.15
C HIS A 44 0.81 -12.18 -0.36
N VAL A 45 0.91 -10.87 -0.13
CA VAL A 45 1.96 -10.02 -0.69
C VAL A 45 2.80 -9.41 0.43
N LEU A 46 4.08 -9.76 0.46
CA LEU A 46 5.07 -9.07 1.27
C LEU A 46 5.56 -7.81 0.55
N LEU A 47 5.22 -6.65 1.09
CA LEU A 47 5.59 -5.34 0.56
C LEU A 47 6.80 -4.76 1.31
N GLN A 48 7.79 -4.29 0.54
CA GLN A 48 8.89 -3.48 1.02
C GLN A 48 9.12 -2.28 0.08
N SER A 49 8.73 -1.07 0.50
CA SER A 49 8.88 0.12 -0.34
C SER A 49 8.94 1.39 0.48
N ASN A 50 9.79 2.33 0.07
CA ASN A 50 9.86 3.67 0.65
C ASN A 50 8.94 4.69 -0.04
N GLY A 51 8.13 4.25 -1.01
CA GLY A 51 7.24 5.11 -1.80
C GLY A 51 7.77 5.40 -3.20
N GLY A 52 7.33 6.51 -3.78
CA GLY A 52 7.59 6.87 -5.17
C GLY A 52 6.54 7.85 -5.68
N TYR A 53 6.09 7.69 -6.93
CA TYR A 53 5.15 8.61 -7.57
C TYR A 53 3.73 8.46 -7.02
N VAL A 54 3.12 9.57 -6.64
CA VAL A 54 1.77 9.61 -6.05
C VAL A 54 0.73 9.01 -7.00
N SER A 55 0.78 9.36 -8.29
CA SER A 55 -0.13 8.86 -9.31
C SER A 55 -0.09 7.34 -9.45
N ASP A 56 1.11 6.75 -9.44
CA ASP A 56 1.31 5.32 -9.61
C ASP A 56 0.81 4.54 -8.38
N GLY A 57 1.07 5.05 -7.17
CA GLY A 57 0.55 4.44 -5.95
C GLY A 57 -0.97 4.56 -5.81
N LEU A 58 -1.57 5.67 -6.25
CA LEU A 58 -3.03 5.80 -6.34
C LEU A 58 -3.64 4.86 -7.38
N CYS A 59 -2.96 4.68 -8.53
CA CYS A 59 -3.37 3.71 -9.54
C CYS A 59 -3.40 2.29 -8.96
N LEU A 60 -2.31 1.89 -8.30
CA LEU A 60 -2.19 0.58 -7.65
C LEU A 60 -3.24 0.37 -6.56
N TYR A 61 -3.47 1.37 -5.70
CA TYR A 61 -4.51 1.27 -4.67
C TYR A 61 -5.89 1.02 -5.28
N ASN A 62 -6.30 1.83 -6.26
CA ASN A 62 -7.63 1.71 -6.87
C ASN A 62 -7.77 0.41 -7.67
N PHE A 63 -6.74 0.01 -8.40
CA PHE A 63 -6.71 -1.24 -9.16
C PHE A 63 -6.81 -2.46 -8.23
N MET A 64 -5.97 -2.52 -7.19
CA MET A 64 -5.95 -3.65 -6.26
C MET A 64 -7.22 -3.74 -5.43
N ALA A 65 -7.74 -2.61 -4.93
CA ALA A 65 -8.96 -2.59 -4.12
C ALA A 65 -10.24 -2.98 -4.90
N SER A 66 -10.20 -2.87 -6.24
CA SER A 66 -11.32 -3.25 -7.13
C SER A 66 -11.08 -4.57 -7.88
N SER A 67 -9.95 -5.22 -7.63
CA SER A 67 -9.55 -6.47 -8.27
C SER A 67 -10.45 -7.65 -7.84
N PRO A 68 -10.67 -8.65 -8.71
CA PRO A 68 -11.25 -9.93 -8.30
C PRO A 68 -10.36 -10.71 -7.32
N ILE A 69 -9.05 -10.40 -7.27
CA ILE A 69 -8.10 -11.01 -6.34
C ILE A 69 -8.16 -10.31 -4.99
N LYS A 70 -8.35 -11.07 -3.91
CA LYS A 70 -8.24 -10.55 -2.55
C LYS A 70 -6.76 -10.42 -2.17
N PHE A 71 -6.34 -9.22 -1.77
CA PHE A 71 -4.97 -9.01 -1.30
C PHE A 71 -4.88 -9.08 0.22
N VAL A 72 -3.89 -9.84 0.69
CA VAL A 72 -3.42 -9.87 2.07
C VAL A 72 -2.02 -9.27 2.11
N MET A 73 -1.89 -8.09 2.70
CA MET A 73 -0.65 -7.30 2.66
C MET A 73 0.17 -7.49 3.93
N TYR A 74 1.47 -7.65 3.76
CA TYR A 74 2.43 -7.82 4.84
C TYR A 74 3.53 -6.77 4.75
N ASN A 75 3.89 -6.17 5.89
CA ASN A 75 5.08 -5.33 6.04
C ASN A 75 6.04 -6.02 7.01
N ALA A 76 7.17 -6.54 6.53
CA ALA A 76 8.21 -7.14 7.39
C ALA A 76 9.44 -6.22 7.58
N GLY A 77 9.41 -5.00 7.04
CA GLY A 77 10.53 -4.07 7.04
C GLY A 77 10.04 -2.63 7.12
N ALA A 78 9.97 -1.97 5.96
CA ALA A 78 9.46 -0.60 5.87
C ALA A 78 8.47 -0.44 4.71
N VAL A 79 7.36 0.23 5.01
CA VAL A 79 6.38 0.73 4.05
C VAL A 79 6.18 2.21 4.32
N ALA A 80 6.59 3.08 3.41
CA ALA A 80 6.59 4.53 3.63
C ALA A 80 5.98 5.33 2.48
N SER A 81 5.55 6.57 2.77
CA SER A 81 5.04 7.52 1.77
C SER A 81 3.85 6.91 0.99
N ILE A 82 3.79 7.07 -0.32
CA ILE A 82 2.69 6.53 -1.15
C ILE A 82 2.58 4.99 -1.10
N ALA A 83 3.63 4.27 -0.70
CA ALA A 83 3.53 2.82 -0.51
C ALA A 83 2.58 2.44 0.63
N VAL A 84 2.35 3.34 1.60
CA VAL A 84 1.31 3.16 2.62
C VAL A 84 -0.07 3.12 1.97
N VAL A 85 -0.36 4.02 1.03
CA VAL A 85 -1.63 4.04 0.31
C VAL A 85 -1.80 2.75 -0.49
N LEU A 86 -0.77 2.29 -1.20
CA LEU A 86 -0.78 0.98 -1.87
C LEU A 86 -1.07 -0.16 -0.88
N TYR A 87 -0.37 -0.18 0.26
CA TYR A 87 -0.54 -1.20 1.30
C TYR A 87 -1.97 -1.26 1.84
N LEU A 88 -2.65 -0.11 1.92
CA LEU A 88 -4.04 -0.03 2.37
C LEU A 88 -5.06 -0.64 1.40
N ALA A 89 -4.67 -0.98 0.16
CA ALA A 89 -5.51 -1.72 -0.76
C ALA A 89 -5.78 -3.16 -0.30
N GLY A 90 -4.99 -3.67 0.65
CA GLY A 90 -5.17 -4.98 1.25
C GLY A 90 -6.45 -5.08 2.07
N SER A 91 -7.24 -6.11 1.78
CA SER A 91 -8.43 -6.49 2.57
C SER A 91 -8.06 -6.99 3.97
N ARG A 92 -6.87 -7.60 4.10
CA ARG A 92 -6.23 -8.00 5.35
C ARG A 92 -4.81 -7.47 5.34
N ARG A 93 -4.35 -6.97 6.47
CA ARG A 93 -3.10 -6.22 6.57
C ARG A 93 -2.38 -6.58 7.85
N TYR A 94 -1.11 -6.98 7.74
CA TYR A 94 -0.27 -7.41 8.84
C TYR A 94 1.11 -6.78 8.78
N ALA A 95 1.75 -6.66 9.93
CA ALA A 95 3.15 -6.26 10.00
C ALA A 95 3.91 -7.10 11.01
N SER A 96 5.19 -7.36 10.74
CA SER A 96 6.11 -7.94 11.72
C SER A 96 6.34 -6.98 12.88
N GLU A 97 6.67 -7.50 14.06
CA GLU A 97 6.92 -6.67 15.26
C GLU A 97 7.98 -5.59 15.03
N THR A 98 8.99 -5.89 14.21
CA THR A 98 10.10 -4.98 13.88
C THR A 98 9.82 -4.05 12.71
N ALA A 99 8.64 -4.15 12.08
CA ALA A 99 8.30 -3.35 10.92
C ALA A 99 7.91 -1.92 11.31
N ARG A 100 8.14 -0.99 10.38
CA ARG A 100 7.78 0.42 10.53
C ARG A 100 6.96 0.93 9.35
N PHE A 101 6.14 1.93 9.64
CA PHE A 101 5.47 2.75 8.66
C PHE A 101 5.93 4.20 8.76
N MET A 102 5.86 4.93 7.64
CA MET A 102 6.04 6.39 7.61
C MET A 102 5.00 7.00 6.67
N ILE A 103 4.27 8.00 7.16
CA ILE A 103 3.29 8.76 6.38
C ILE A 103 3.70 10.23 6.39
N HIS A 104 3.66 10.90 5.25
CA HIS A 104 3.97 12.33 5.11
C HIS A 104 3.16 12.94 3.97
N LYS A 105 3.18 14.26 3.89
CA LYS A 105 2.61 15.04 2.80
C LYS A 105 3.40 14.90 1.50
N SER A 106 2.73 15.13 0.38
CA SER A 106 3.38 15.18 -0.92
C SER A 106 4.37 16.34 -1.00
N HIS A 107 5.50 16.11 -1.66
CA HIS A 107 6.53 17.13 -1.89
C HIS A 107 6.92 17.16 -3.36
N ALA A 108 7.27 18.35 -3.85
CA ALA A 108 7.82 18.56 -5.18
C ALA A 108 8.91 19.62 -5.11
N THR A 109 9.91 19.49 -5.98
CA THR A 109 11.00 20.46 -6.13
C THR A 109 10.71 21.36 -7.32
N ALA A 110 10.66 22.67 -7.09
CA ALA A 110 10.60 23.66 -8.15
C ALA A 110 12.01 24.03 -8.60
N SER A 111 12.23 24.22 -9.90
CA SER A 111 13.53 24.68 -10.40
C SER A 111 13.85 26.09 -9.89
N PRO A 112 15.12 26.39 -9.56
CA PRO A 112 15.52 27.75 -9.18
C PRO A 112 15.10 28.77 -10.25
N GLY A 113 14.51 29.88 -9.81
CA GLY A 113 14.01 30.92 -10.73
C GLY A 113 12.65 30.62 -11.38
N SER A 114 11.92 29.60 -10.92
CA SER A 114 10.54 29.35 -11.35
C SER A 114 9.66 30.59 -11.17
N ARG A 115 8.86 30.89 -12.20
CA ARG A 115 7.93 32.03 -12.19
C ARG A 115 6.80 31.80 -11.17
N PRO A 116 6.20 32.85 -10.59
CA PRO A 116 5.09 32.70 -9.65
C PRO A 116 3.96 31.78 -10.14
N ASP A 117 3.56 31.87 -11.41
CA ASP A 117 2.51 31.02 -11.99
C ASP A 117 2.91 29.53 -12.01
N ALA A 118 4.17 29.23 -12.32
CA ALA A 118 4.67 27.85 -12.31
C ALA A 118 4.71 27.29 -10.87
N LEU A 119 5.09 28.11 -9.89
CA LEU A 119 5.05 27.73 -8.48
C LEU A 119 3.61 27.47 -8.02
N ASN A 120 2.65 28.30 -8.43
CA ASN A 120 1.24 28.11 -8.10
C ASN A 120 0.71 26.78 -8.66
N ILE A 121 1.03 26.44 -9.91
CA ILE A 121 0.65 25.14 -10.51
C ILE A 121 1.20 23.96 -9.69
N ILE A 122 2.46 24.03 -9.24
CA ILE A 122 3.05 22.99 -8.40
C ILE A 122 2.31 22.88 -7.06
N VAL A 123 2.02 24.02 -6.41
CA VAL A 123 1.28 24.04 -5.14
C VAL A 123 -0.13 23.47 -5.28
N GLU A 124 -0.83 23.80 -6.37
CA GLU A 124 -2.16 23.24 -6.67
C GLU A 124 -2.10 21.72 -6.86
N GLY A 125 -1.09 21.23 -7.60
CA GLY A 125 -0.85 19.80 -7.78
C GLY A 125 -0.61 19.07 -6.45
N LEU A 126 0.29 19.61 -5.60
CA LEU A 126 0.58 19.03 -4.29
C LEU A 126 -0.66 19.00 -3.38
N ARG A 127 -1.47 20.07 -3.36
CA ARG A 127 -2.72 20.10 -2.60
C ARG A 127 -3.71 19.05 -3.09
N ALA A 128 -3.79 18.83 -4.40
CA ALA A 128 -4.65 17.80 -4.98
C ALA A 128 -4.15 16.39 -4.64
N ASP A 129 -2.84 16.16 -4.65
CA ASP A 129 -2.23 14.90 -4.21
C ASP A 129 -2.50 14.62 -2.73
N ASP A 130 -2.23 15.60 -1.88
CA ASP A 130 -2.49 15.53 -0.43
C ASP A 130 -3.96 15.24 -0.12
N ALA A 131 -4.89 15.92 -0.81
CA ALA A 131 -6.32 15.71 -0.59
C ALA A 131 -6.74 14.28 -0.95
N ARG A 132 -6.20 13.72 -2.04
CA ARG A 132 -6.51 12.37 -2.49
C ARG A 132 -5.92 11.30 -1.57
N THR A 133 -4.67 11.44 -1.15
CA THR A 133 -4.04 10.49 -0.23
C THR A 133 -4.67 10.56 1.16
N GLU A 134 -4.94 11.74 1.69
CA GLU A 134 -5.64 11.89 2.98
C GLU A 134 -7.06 11.33 2.95
N ALA A 135 -7.79 11.47 1.84
CA ALA A 135 -9.12 10.87 1.73
C ALA A 135 -9.07 9.34 1.91
N ILE A 136 -8.05 8.68 1.35
CA ILE A 136 -7.83 7.24 1.54
C ILE A 136 -7.42 6.95 2.98
N LEU A 137 -6.48 7.71 3.57
CA LEU A 137 -6.09 7.53 4.97
C LEU A 137 -7.31 7.64 5.90
N ARG A 138 -8.14 8.67 5.75
CA ARG A 138 -9.35 8.86 6.57
C ARG A 138 -10.39 7.76 6.38
N LYS A 139 -10.41 7.11 5.22
CA LYS A 139 -11.30 5.99 4.91
C LYS A 139 -10.80 4.69 5.55
N GLU A 140 -9.50 4.44 5.49
CA GLU A 140 -8.92 3.12 5.78
C GLU A 140 -8.33 3.00 7.21
N ILE A 141 -7.97 4.13 7.84
CA ILE A 141 -7.29 4.15 9.14
C ILE A 141 -7.83 5.24 10.08
N GLU A 142 -7.54 5.10 11.37
CA GLU A 142 -7.96 6.01 12.44
C GLU A 142 -6.73 6.62 13.12
N LEU A 143 -6.26 7.75 12.61
CA LEU A 143 -5.20 8.52 13.26
C LEU A 143 -5.77 9.44 14.35
N ALA A 144 -5.09 9.50 15.50
CA ALA A 144 -5.38 10.44 16.57
C ALA A 144 -5.11 11.90 16.14
N PRO A 145 -5.74 12.90 16.79
CA PRO A 145 -5.51 14.32 16.47
C PRO A 145 -4.03 14.72 16.47
N GLU A 146 -3.24 14.19 17.40
CA GLU A 146 -1.80 14.44 17.51
C GLU A 146 -1.05 13.86 16.31
N GLN A 147 -1.46 12.67 15.84
CA GLN A 147 -0.87 12.03 14.66
C GLN A 147 -1.22 12.80 13.38
N TRP A 148 -2.46 13.28 13.25
CA TRP A 148 -2.84 14.19 12.16
C TRP A 148 -2.02 15.49 12.19
N SER A 149 -1.76 16.03 13.38
CA SER A 149 -0.91 17.21 13.55
C SER A 149 0.53 16.95 13.13
N VAL A 150 1.10 15.78 13.43
CA VAL A 150 2.44 15.41 12.95
C VAL A 150 2.45 15.26 11.44
N HIS A 151 1.51 14.50 10.87
CA HIS A 151 1.37 14.32 9.42
C HIS A 151 1.26 15.63 8.64
N GLN A 152 0.61 16.65 9.22
CA GLN A 152 0.43 17.95 8.58
C GLN A 152 1.75 18.70 8.33
N TYR A 153 2.77 18.47 9.17
CA TYR A 153 4.00 19.28 9.17
C TYR A 153 5.29 18.45 9.11
N GLY A 154 5.23 17.12 9.10
CA GLY A 154 6.40 16.26 9.03
C GLY A 154 6.07 14.78 8.85
N ASP A 155 7.09 13.95 9.10
CA ASP A 155 7.02 12.50 8.89
C ASP A 155 6.40 11.82 10.11
N LEU A 156 5.19 11.29 9.94
CA LEU A 156 4.54 10.46 10.94
C LEU A 156 5.08 9.03 10.86
N HIS A 157 5.96 8.69 11.80
CA HIS A 157 6.47 7.33 11.96
C HIS A 157 5.60 6.51 12.90
N MET A 158 5.37 5.24 12.56
CA MET A 158 4.56 4.31 13.35
C MET A 158 5.24 2.95 13.45
N THR A 159 5.26 2.38 14.65
CA THR A 159 5.61 0.97 14.86
C THR A 159 4.45 0.06 14.41
N ALA A 160 4.67 -1.24 14.34
CA ALA A 160 3.59 -2.21 14.10
C ALA A 160 2.45 -2.09 15.14
N ARG A 161 2.78 -1.80 16.40
CA ARG A 161 1.78 -1.64 17.47
C ARG A 161 0.97 -0.35 17.31
N ASP A 162 1.62 0.76 16.95
CA ASP A 162 0.93 2.02 16.67
C ASP A 162 0.02 1.87 15.44
N ALA A 163 0.51 1.19 14.40
CA ALA A 163 -0.25 0.89 13.20
C ALA A 163 -1.49 0.03 13.50
N LYS A 164 -1.39 -0.91 14.44
CA LYS A 164 -2.54 -1.70 14.89
C LYS A 164 -3.56 -0.82 15.61
N GLN A 165 -3.12 0.04 16.53
CA GLN A 165 -4.00 0.97 17.25
C GLN A 165 -4.75 1.91 16.29
N ALA A 166 -4.08 2.36 15.23
CA ALA A 166 -4.68 3.19 14.19
C ALA A 166 -5.47 2.41 13.13
N LYS A 167 -5.69 1.09 13.30
CA LYS A 167 -6.37 0.21 12.31
C LYS A 167 -5.72 0.17 10.93
N MET A 168 -4.46 0.60 10.81
CA MET A 168 -3.65 0.45 9.61
C MET A 168 -3.33 -1.02 9.35
N ILE A 169 -3.10 -1.79 10.41
CA ILE A 169 -3.00 -3.25 10.33
C ILE A 169 -4.04 -3.90 11.23
N HIS A 170 -4.40 -5.13 10.89
CA HIS A 170 -5.33 -5.93 11.68
C HIS A 170 -4.60 -6.57 12.86
N GLU A 171 -3.43 -7.14 12.59
CA GLU A 171 -2.63 -7.83 13.60
C GLU A 171 -1.14 -7.68 13.36
N VAL A 172 -0.36 -7.81 14.43
CA VAL A 172 1.09 -7.99 14.34
C VAL A 172 1.36 -9.47 14.05
N LEU A 173 1.76 -9.77 12.82
CA LEU A 173 1.91 -11.13 12.31
C LEU A 173 2.95 -11.15 11.19
N ASP A 174 3.85 -12.14 11.23
CA ASP A 174 4.89 -12.31 10.23
C ASP A 174 4.36 -12.91 8.92
N PHE A 175 5.00 -12.50 7.82
CA PHE A 175 4.83 -13.18 6.54
C PHE A 175 5.54 -14.53 6.57
N ALA A 176 4.77 -15.61 6.68
CA ALA A 176 5.28 -16.97 6.76
C ALA A 176 4.58 -17.89 5.74
N PRO A 177 5.02 -17.90 4.47
CA PRO A 177 4.52 -18.86 3.48
C PRO A 177 4.67 -20.30 3.98
N PRO A 178 3.68 -21.19 3.75
CA PRO A 178 3.77 -22.56 4.21
C PRO A 178 4.88 -23.31 3.46
N LYS A 179 5.48 -24.30 4.13
CA LYS A 179 6.54 -25.12 3.53
C LYS A 179 6.06 -25.75 2.23
N GLY A 180 6.79 -25.51 1.14
CA GLY A 180 6.48 -26.01 -0.19
C GLY A 180 5.60 -25.08 -1.05
N ALA A 181 5.11 -23.96 -0.50
CA ALA A 181 4.51 -22.91 -1.33
C ALA A 181 5.55 -22.29 -2.27
N ILE A 182 5.11 -21.99 -3.49
CA ILE A 182 5.92 -21.24 -4.45
C ILE A 182 5.81 -19.76 -4.09
N LEU A 183 6.95 -19.16 -3.74
CA LEU A 183 7.07 -17.71 -3.55
C LEU A 183 7.46 -17.08 -4.89
N ARG A 184 6.62 -16.18 -5.41
CA ARG A 184 6.87 -15.49 -6.69
C ARG A 184 7.19 -14.02 -6.44
N ASN A 185 8.21 -13.49 -7.11
CA ASN A 185 8.41 -12.05 -7.12
C ASN A 185 7.49 -11.41 -8.16
N ILE A 186 6.75 -10.37 -7.74
CA ILE A 186 6.05 -9.46 -8.64
C ILE A 186 7.05 -8.42 -9.07
#